data_AF-A0A653EMD1-F1
#
_entry.id   AF-A0A653EMD1-F1
#
_cell.length_a   1.000
_cell.length_b   1.000
_cell.length_c   1.000
_cell.angle_alpha   90.00
_cell.angle_beta   90.00
_cell.angle_gamma   90.00
#
_symmetry.space_group_name_H-M   'P 1'
#
loop_
_entity.id
_entity.type
_entity.pdbx_description
1 polymer ?
#
loop_
_entity_poly.entity_id
_entity_poly.type
_entity_poly.pdbx_seq_one_letter_code
_entity_poly.pdbx_strand_id
1 'polypeptide(L)' 'MSGYAGTLHSLGADVANEQAALSNAWQGDTGMTYQGWQTHWNQAMADLMRAYQSMASTHESNTLAMNARDAAEAAKWG' A
#
# COMPACT_ATOMS: atom_id res chain seq x y z
N MET A 1 -0.65 0.33 -11.30
CA MET A 1 -0.16 0.29 -9.89
C MET A 1 -0.95 1.23 -9.00
N SER A 2 -1.09 2.52 -9.33
CA SER A 2 -1.86 3.51 -8.53
C SER A 2 -3.27 3.05 -8.11
N GLY A 3 -4.01 2.36 -8.98
CA GLY A 3 -5.35 1.84 -8.65
C GLY A 3 -5.37 0.86 -7.47
N TYR A 4 -4.41 -0.06 -7.39
CA TYR A 4 -4.31 -1.02 -6.29
C TYR A 4 -3.90 -0.36 -4.97
N ALA A 5 -3.10 0.72 -5.01
CA ALA A 5 -2.77 1.49 -3.81
C ALA A 5 -4.03 2.11 -3.17
N GLY A 6 -4.93 2.66 -4.00
CA GLY A 6 -6.21 3.21 -3.56
C GLY A 6 -7.12 2.14 -2.95
N THR A 7 -7.20 0.96 -3.57
CA THR A 7 -7.95 -0.17 -3.03
C THR A 7 -7.40 -0.64 -1.67
N LEU A 8 -6.07 -0.78 -1.54
CA LEU A 8 -5.45 -1.18 -0.27
C LEU A 8 -5.69 -0.15 0.84
N HIS A 9 -5.62 1.14 0.52
CA HIS A 9 -5.91 2.21 1.48
C HIS A 9 -7.38 2.16 1.93
N SER A 10 -8.32 2.05 0.98
CA SER A 10 -9.76 1.97 1.28
C SER A 10 -10.07 0.77 2.17
N LEU A 11 -9.58 -0.42 1.80
CA LEU A 11 -9.74 -1.62 2.60
C LEU A 11 -9.15 -1.45 4.01
N GLY A 12 -7.99 -0.79 4.11
CA GLY A 12 -7.36 -0.47 5.38
C GLY A 12 -8.23 0.40 6.28
N ALA A 13 -8.89 1.40 5.69
CA ALA A 13 -9.81 2.28 6.38
C ALA A 13 -11.10 1.55 6.80
N ASP A 14 -11.65 0.68 5.94
CA ASP A 14 -12.85 -0.09 6.23
C ASP A 14 -12.63 -1.02 7.44
N VAL A 15 -11.50 -1.74 7.47
CA VAL A 15 -11.12 -2.56 8.62
C VAL A 15 -10.97 -1.71 9.88
N ALA A 16 -10.31 -0.54 9.81
CA ALA A 16 -10.17 0.36 10.95
C ALA A 16 -11.53 0.81 11.50
N ASN A 17 -12.47 1.13 10.61
CA ASN A 17 -13.82 1.56 10.97
C ASN A 17 -14.63 0.43 11.61
N GLU A 18 -14.58 -0.79 11.07
CA GLU A 18 -15.26 -1.95 11.64
C GLU A 18 -14.75 -2.26 13.04
N GLN A 19 -13.42 -2.27 13.21
CA GLN A 19 -12.82 -2.54 14.52
C GLN A 19 -13.10 -1.42 15.53
N ALA A 20 -13.23 -0.17 15.09
CA ALA A 20 -13.69 0.93 15.94
C ALA A 20 -15.11 0.72 16.44
N ALA A 21 -16.02 0.30 15.56
CA ALA A 21 -17.41 0.00 15.91
C ALA A 21 -17.52 -1.17 16.92
N LEU A 22 -16.63 -2.16 16.82
CA LEU A 22 -16.57 -3.33 17.70
C LEU A 22 -15.67 -3.12 18.94
N SER A 23 -15.13 -1.92 19.16
CA SER A 23 -14.17 -1.66 20.24
C SER A 23 -14.70 -1.95 21.64
N ASN A 24 -16.03 -1.90 21.86
CA ASN A 24 -16.67 -2.25 23.13
C ASN A 24 -16.62 -3.76 23.44
N ALA A 25 -16.51 -4.60 22.42
CA ALA A 25 -16.39 -6.05 22.51
C ALA A 25 -14.92 -6.50 22.48
N TRP A 26 -13.99 -5.53 22.49
CA TRP A 26 -12.56 -5.81 22.47
C TRP A 26 -12.13 -6.46 23.79
N GLN A 27 -12.17 -7.78 23.82
CA GLN A 27 -11.62 -8.55 24.91
C GLN A 27 -10.12 -8.70 24.64
N GLY A 28 -9.30 -8.22 25.57
CA GLY A 28 -7.85 -8.24 25.48
C GLY A 28 -7.22 -9.63 25.56
N ASP A 29 -7.92 -10.68 25.12
CA ASP A 29 -7.46 -12.07 25.16
C ASP A 29 -6.19 -12.29 24.32
N THR A 30 -5.90 -11.38 23.38
CA THR A 30 -4.66 -11.32 22.60
C THR A 30 -3.53 -10.54 23.28
N GLY A 31 -3.75 -9.98 24.48
CA GLY A 31 -2.81 -9.12 25.19
C GLY A 31 -2.68 -7.69 24.66
N MET A 32 -3.47 -7.32 23.65
CA MET A 32 -3.46 -5.99 23.02
C MET A 32 -4.78 -5.27 23.28
N THR A 33 -4.71 -4.02 23.76
CA THR A 33 -5.89 -3.14 23.86
C THR A 33 -6.31 -2.63 22.48
N TYR A 34 -7.56 -2.21 22.33
CA TYR A 34 -8.02 -1.57 21.10
C TYR A 34 -7.14 -0.38 20.69
N GLN A 35 -6.75 0.48 21.65
CA GLN A 35 -5.87 1.62 21.37
C GLN A 35 -4.47 1.18 20.92
N GLY A 36 -3.93 0.12 21.51
CA GLY A 36 -2.67 -0.49 21.09
C GLY A 36 -2.76 -1.04 19.67
N TRP A 37 -3.86 -1.73 19.36
CA TRP A 37 -4.14 -2.23 18.03
C TRP A 37 -4.28 -1.11 17.01
N GLN A 38 -5.04 -0.05 17.32
CA GLN A 38 -5.26 1.08 16.41
C GLN A 38 -3.93 1.77 16.06
N THR A 39 -3.06 1.96 17.06
CA THR A 39 -1.73 2.54 16.86
C THR A 39 -0.89 1.66 15.95
N HIS A 40 -0.85 0.34 16.23
CA HIS A 40 -0.09 -0.61 15.44
C HIS A 40 -0.63 -0.74 14.00
N TRP A 41 -1.95 -0.74 13.83
CA TRP A 41 -2.62 -0.78 12.54
C TRP A 41 -2.26 0.42 11.67
N ASN A 42 -2.36 1.63 12.23
CA ASN A 42 -2.01 2.86 11.51
C ASN A 42 -0.56 2.85 11.05
N GLN A 43 0.35 2.38 11.90
CA GLN A 43 1.76 2.24 11.56
C GLN A 43 1.98 1.22 10.44
N ALA A 44 1.42 0.02 10.58
CA ALA A 44 1.53 -1.05 9.59
C ALA A 44 0.96 -0.62 8.23
N MET A 45 -0.16 0.11 8.23
CA MET A 45 -0.81 0.58 7.01
C MET A 45 0.01 1.70 6.33
N ALA A 46 0.65 2.58 7.11
CA ALA A 46 1.61 3.55 6.58
C ALA A 46 2.86 2.89 5.98
N ASP A 47 3.39 1.85 6.63
CA ASP A 47 4.51 1.05 6.12
C ASP A 47 4.14 0.33 4.81
N LEU A 48 2.94 -0.27 4.75
CA LEU A 48 2.43 -0.92 3.55
C LEU A 48 2.31 0.05 2.37
N MET A 49 1.75 1.24 2.59
CA MET A 49 1.64 2.26 1.54
C MET A 49 3.01 2.72 1.03
N ARG A 50 3.98 2.92 1.93
CA ARG A 50 5.36 3.27 1.54
C ARG A 50 6.00 2.15 0.73
N ALA A 51 5.85 0.89 1.13
CA ALA A 51 6.36 -0.26 0.39
C ALA A 51 5.73 -0.35 -1.01
N TYR A 52 4.41 -0.15 -1.10
CA TYR A 52 3.70 -0.15 -2.37
C TYR A 52 4.16 0.97 -3.29
N GLN A 53 4.33 2.18 -2.76
CA GLN A 53 4.81 3.34 -3.53
C GLN A 53 6.22 3.10 -4.07
N SER A 54 7.14 2.55 -3.26
CA SER A 54 8.49 2.20 -3.68
C SER A 54 8.51 1.16 -4.82
N MET A 55 7.66 0.14 -4.71
CA MET A 55 7.49 -0.86 -5.76
C MET A 55 6.94 -0.23 -7.05
N ALA A 56 5.92 0.63 -6.93
CA ALA A 56 5.31 1.31 -8.07
C ALA A 56 6.30 2.23 -8.80
N SER A 57 7.08 3.03 -8.08
CA SER A 57 8.08 3.92 -8.67
C SER A 57 9.20 3.14 -9.37
N THR A 58 9.60 2.00 -8.79
CA THR A 58 10.61 1.12 -9.40
C THR A 58 10.09 0.52 -10.71
N HIS A 59 8.84 0.03 -10.71
CA HIS A 59 8.20 -0.51 -11.91
C HIS A 59 8.08 0.55 -13.02
N GLU A 60 7.62 1.75 -12.67
CA GLU A 60 7.49 2.87 -13.61
C GLU A 60 8.85 3.26 -14.21
N SER A 61 9.87 3.42 -13.37
CA SER A 61 11.23 3.73 -13.81
C SER A 61 11.78 2.68 -14.77
N ASN A 62 11.56 1.39 -14.48
CA ASN A 62 11.96 0.30 -15.35
C ASN A 62 11.25 0.36 -16.71
N THR A 63 9.94 0.58 -16.70
CA THR A 63 9.12 0.67 -17.91
C THR A 63 9.58 1.83 -18.81
N LEU A 64 9.85 3.00 -18.22
CA LEU A 64 10.36 4.15 -18.94
C LEU A 64 11.75 3.88 -19.54
N ALA A 65 12.64 3.22 -18.79
CA ALA A 65 13.97 2.85 -19.27
C ALA A 65 13.92 1.78 -20.38
N MET A 66 12.95 0.87 -20.37
CA MET A 66 12.71 -0.07 -21.47
C MET A 66 12.21 0.65 -22.71
N ASN A 67 11.16 1.48 -22.58
CA ASN A 67 10.61 2.24 -23.71
C ASN A 67 11.67 3.14 -24.36
N ALA A 68 12.50 3.82 -23.57
CA ALA A 68 13.60 4.63 -24.09
C ALA A 68 14.64 3.81 -24.89
N ARG A 69 14.92 2.57 -24.45
CA ARG A 69 15.79 1.65 -25.19
C ARG A 69 15.14 1.20 -26.50
N ASP A 70 13.88 0.80 -26.45
CA ASP A 70 13.12 0.37 -27.64
C ASP A 70 13.05 1.49 -28.69
N ALA A 71 12.81 2.74 -28.27
CA ALA A 71 12.82 3.90 -29.16
C ALA A 71 14.21 4.13 -29.79
N ALA A 72 15.29 3.98 -29.03
CA ALA A 72 16.65 4.10 -29.53
C ALA A 72 17.02 2.95 -30.50
N GLU A 73 16.50 1.75 -30.29
CA GLU A 73 16.68 0.62 -31.20
C GLU A 73 15.89 0.81 -32.50
N ALA A 74 14.64 1.25 -32.42
CA ALA A 74 13.83 1.55 -33.60
C ALA A 74 14.48 2.63 -34.48
N ALA A 75 15.05 3.68 -33.87
CA ALA A 75 15.72 4.76 -34.58
C ALA A 75 16.96 4.32 -35.38
N LYS A 76 17.57 3.16 -35.06
CA LYS A 76 18.73 2.64 -35.81
C LYS A 76 18.36 2.12 -37.20
N TRP A 77 17.09 1.76 -37.42
CA TRP A 77 16.63 1.09 -38.62
C TRP A 77 15.52 1.85 -39.36
N GLY A 78 15.14 3.04 -38.87
CA GLY A 78 14.16 3.94 -39.48
C GLY A 78 14.76 4.92 -40.47
#